data_AF-A0AAF0Z6A9-F1
#
_entry.id   AF-A0AAF0Z6A9-F1
#
_cell.length_a   1.000
_cell.length_b   1.000
_cell.length_c   1.000
_cell.angle_alpha   90.00
_cell.angle_beta   90.00
_cell.angle_gamma   90.00
#
_symmetry.space_group_name_H-M   'P 1'
#
loop_
_entity.id
_entity.type
_entity.pdbx_description
1 polymer ?
#
loop_
_entity_poly.entity_id
_entity_poly.type
_entity_poly.pdbx_seq_one_letter_code
_entity_poly.pdbx_strand_id
1 'polypeptide(L)'
;MQTLTPWTAPDPVVRQLSDAQGFQKAVAPSSAAAKAFGILLVIGLALLAYNLVSVFRTMSEYDAGGDRFFEVFFSTTGENFSTDPMLVAYVWGPIILIPLAIIMLVVSKLTRGKRTEAAFAAYSRDGYVAKALGLPFRFAANNSQVVPQVIVPAHLGSEEVSRWMAGVAQQVSTLDKAGSKQLTKTLVSKLSKPEVAIPAETVFPGSPPFALLVHAPDAVGAETVRAVVPGERSTRAYIVNLSKVEGWS
;
A
#
# COMPACT_ATOMS: atom_id res chain seq x y z
N MET A 1 -7.78 -23.48 27.23
CA MET A 1 -8.39 -23.53 25.89
C MET A 1 -8.62 -22.09 25.44
N GLN A 2 -7.95 -21.60 24.39
CA GLN A 2 -8.28 -20.29 23.84
C GLN A 2 -9.68 -20.41 23.22
N THR A 3 -10.64 -19.62 23.72
CA THR A 3 -11.94 -19.46 23.07
C THR A 3 -11.68 -18.89 21.69
N LEU A 4 -12.09 -19.61 20.64
CA LEU A 4 -12.01 -19.13 19.27
C LEU A 4 -13.01 -17.98 19.11
N THR A 5 -12.51 -16.75 19.25
CA THR A 5 -13.26 -15.54 18.95
C THR A 5 -13.21 -15.29 17.44
N PRO A 6 -14.16 -14.55 16.84
CA PRO A 6 -14.10 -14.22 15.40
C PRO A 6 -12.83 -13.45 15.01
N TRP A 7 -12.12 -12.90 16.01
CA TRP A 7 -10.87 -12.16 15.90
C TRP A 7 -9.62 -13.07 15.91
N THR A 8 -9.78 -14.35 16.25
CA THR A 8 -8.66 -15.29 16.42
C THR A 8 -8.08 -15.68 15.07
N ALA A 9 -6.77 -15.46 14.90
CA ALA A 9 -6.05 -15.89 13.72
C ALA A 9 -5.95 -17.42 13.66
N PRO A 10 -5.93 -18.03 12.46
CA PRO A 10 -5.77 -19.47 12.33
C PRO A 10 -4.42 -19.98 12.85
N ASP A 11 -4.43 -21.14 13.51
CA ASP A 11 -3.23 -21.78 14.08
C ASP A 11 -2.02 -21.88 13.13
N PRO A 12 -2.17 -22.30 11.85
CA PRO A 12 -1.02 -22.38 10.94
C PRO A 12 -0.33 -21.03 10.76
N VAL A 13 -1.11 -19.94 10.74
CA VAL A 13 -0.59 -18.58 10.62
C VAL A 13 0.18 -18.19 11.88
N VAL A 14 -0.39 -18.44 13.05
CA VAL A 14 0.25 -18.10 14.33
C VAL A 14 1.59 -18.82 14.49
N ARG A 15 1.64 -20.12 14.16
CA ARG A 15 2.87 -20.92 14.22
C ARG A 15 3.93 -20.46 13.22
N GLN A 16 3.53 -20.11 11.99
CA GLN A 16 4.51 -19.64 11.02
C GLN A 16 5.06 -18.26 11.38
N LEU A 17 4.22 -17.36 11.90
CA LEU A 17 4.66 -16.01 12.25
C LEU A 17 5.47 -15.95 13.55
N SER A 18 5.55 -17.03 14.34
CA SER A 18 6.44 -17.06 15.51
C SER A 18 7.92 -17.21 15.16
N ASP A 19 8.26 -17.57 13.91
CA ASP A 19 9.63 -17.67 13.43
C ASP A 19 9.98 -16.54 12.44
N ALA A 20 11.24 -16.10 12.44
CA ALA A 20 11.71 -15.01 11.59
C ALA A 20 11.61 -15.34 10.09
N GLN A 21 11.95 -16.57 9.69
CA GLN A 21 11.86 -17.00 8.29
C GLN A 21 10.40 -17.14 7.87
N GLY A 22 9.57 -17.73 8.73
CA GLY A 22 8.13 -17.84 8.50
C GLY A 22 7.44 -16.48 8.35
N PHE A 23 7.80 -15.51 9.21
CA PHE A 23 7.37 -14.13 9.12
C PHE A 23 7.82 -13.48 7.81
N GLN A 24 9.08 -13.62 7.42
CA GLN A 24 9.60 -13.04 6.17
C GLN A 24 8.93 -13.60 4.91
N LYS A 25 8.54 -14.87 4.92
CA LYS A 25 7.82 -15.50 3.80
C LYS A 25 6.41 -14.91 3.66
N ALA A 26 5.67 -14.78 4.76
CA ALA A 26 4.25 -14.45 4.75
C ALA A 26 3.95 -12.94 4.88
N VAL A 27 4.86 -12.16 5.44
CA VAL A 27 4.71 -10.72 5.67
C VAL A 27 5.69 -9.93 4.80
N ALA A 28 5.18 -8.95 4.06
CA ALA A 28 5.98 -8.10 3.17
C ALA A 28 5.86 -6.63 3.57
N PRO A 29 6.69 -6.12 4.50
CA PRO A 29 6.68 -4.71 4.85
C PRO A 29 7.01 -3.84 3.63
N SER A 30 6.11 -2.92 3.30
CA SER A 30 6.29 -2.01 2.18
C SER A 30 7.40 -1.00 2.46
N SER A 31 8.10 -0.60 1.40
CA SER A 31 8.96 0.59 1.44
C SER A 31 8.23 1.70 0.71
N ALA A 32 7.87 2.76 1.43
CA ALA A 32 7.35 3.99 0.83
C ALA A 32 8.33 4.53 -0.23
N ALA A 33 9.64 4.42 0.03
CA ALA A 33 10.69 4.79 -0.90
C ALA A 33 10.62 3.93 -2.18
N ALA A 34 10.52 2.60 -2.07
CA ALA A 34 10.38 1.73 -3.25
C ALA A 34 9.18 2.10 -4.13
N LYS A 35 8.04 2.43 -3.52
CA LYS A 35 6.85 2.88 -4.26
C LYS A 35 7.10 4.20 -4.98
N ALA A 36 7.70 5.17 -4.30
CA ALA A 36 8.05 6.46 -4.90
C ALA A 36 9.02 6.29 -6.08
N PHE A 37 10.06 5.46 -5.92
CA PHE A 37 11.00 5.19 -7.01
C PHE A 37 10.37 4.42 -8.17
N GLY A 38 9.42 3.52 -7.89
CA GLY A 38 8.61 2.89 -8.93
C GLY A 38 7.81 3.91 -9.75
N ILE A 39 7.20 4.90 -9.09
CA ILE A 39 6.49 5.99 -9.78
C ILE A 39 7.45 6.83 -10.61
N LEU A 40 8.62 7.20 -10.08
CA LEU A 40 9.63 7.95 -10.83
C LEU A 40 10.12 7.18 -12.07
N LEU A 41 10.27 5.85 -11.96
CA LEU A 41 10.59 5.00 -13.11
C LEU A 41 9.49 5.06 -14.18
N VAL A 42 8.21 4.94 -13.78
CA VAL A 42 7.07 5.03 -14.71
C VAL A 42 7.04 6.38 -15.40
N ILE A 43 7.24 7.48 -14.66
CA ILE A 43 7.31 8.83 -15.23
C ILE A 43 8.48 8.93 -16.22
N GLY A 44 9.67 8.46 -15.85
CA GLY A 44 10.85 8.46 -16.73
C GLY A 44 10.61 7.69 -18.03
N LEU A 45 9.96 6.52 -17.95
CA LEU A 45 9.59 5.72 -19.12
C LEU A 45 8.53 6.41 -20.00
N ALA A 46 7.55 7.08 -19.39
CA ALA A 46 6.54 7.82 -20.14
C ALA A 46 7.14 9.02 -20.89
N LEU A 47 8.05 9.76 -20.25
CA LEU A 47 8.80 10.85 -20.89
C LEU A 47 9.67 10.32 -22.04
N LEU A 48 10.35 9.19 -21.85
CA LEU A 48 11.14 8.55 -22.90
C LEU A 48 10.28 8.12 -24.09
N ALA A 49 9.15 7.48 -23.82
CA ALA A 49 8.21 7.05 -24.86
C ALA A 49 7.66 8.25 -25.64
N TYR A 50 7.30 9.34 -24.95
CA TYR A 50 6.86 10.57 -25.59
C TYR A 50 7.96 11.16 -26.48
N ASN A 51 9.20 11.22 -25.98
CA ASN A 51 10.34 11.70 -26.76
C ASN A 51 10.55 10.84 -28.02
N LEU A 52 10.52 9.52 -27.89
CA LEU A 52 10.65 8.59 -29.01
C LEU A 52 9.54 8.78 -30.05
N VAL A 53 8.28 8.88 -29.62
CA VAL A 53 7.14 9.13 -30.53
C VAL A 53 7.32 10.46 -31.25
N SER A 54 7.75 11.50 -30.55
CA SER A 54 8.02 12.81 -31.14
C SER A 54 9.14 12.71 -32.20
N VAL A 55 10.24 12.03 -31.88
CA VAL A 55 11.36 11.83 -32.81
C VAL A 55 10.91 11.09 -34.06
N PHE A 56 10.21 9.97 -33.92
CA PHE A 56 9.73 9.20 -35.07
C PHE A 56 8.75 9.98 -35.94
N ARG A 57 7.88 10.78 -35.31
CA ARG A 57 6.95 11.65 -36.03
C ARG A 57 7.71 12.72 -36.81
N THR A 58 8.65 13.42 -36.18
CA THR A 58 9.49 14.42 -36.85
C THR A 58 10.31 13.80 -37.98
N MET A 59 10.90 12.62 -37.78
CA MET A 59 11.65 11.94 -38.84
C MET A 59 10.75 11.54 -40.01
N SER A 60 9.52 11.10 -39.74
CA SER A 60 8.54 10.76 -40.79
C SER A 60 7.99 11.98 -41.52
N GLU A 61 7.79 13.11 -40.84
CA GLU A 61 7.26 14.34 -41.44
C GLU A 61 8.29 15.03 -42.35
N TYR A 62 9.58 14.92 -42.04
CA TYR A 62 10.67 15.58 -42.77
C TYR A 62 11.51 14.64 -43.64
N ASP A 63 11.09 13.38 -43.82
CA ASP A 63 11.83 12.32 -44.54
C ASP A 63 13.31 12.25 -44.13
N ALA A 64 13.56 12.39 -42.83
CA ALA A 64 14.90 12.42 -42.29
C ALA A 64 15.43 10.98 -42.14
N GLY A 65 16.59 10.70 -42.76
CA GLY A 65 17.25 9.40 -42.62
C GLY A 65 17.62 9.07 -41.17
N GLY A 66 17.79 7.77 -40.89
CA GLY A 66 18.11 7.21 -39.58
C GLY A 66 19.26 7.90 -38.84
N ASP A 67 20.21 8.45 -39.59
CA ASP A 67 21.43 9.09 -39.08
C ASP A 67 21.15 10.34 -38.24
N ARG A 68 19.98 10.98 -38.41
CA ARG A 68 19.57 12.16 -37.62
C ARG A 68 18.80 11.82 -36.37
N PHE A 69 18.57 10.53 -36.08
CA PHE A 69 17.79 10.12 -34.91
C PHE A 69 18.32 10.75 -33.62
N PHE A 70 19.62 10.65 -33.35
CA PHE A 70 20.20 11.19 -32.12
C PHE A 70 20.19 12.71 -32.07
N GLU A 71 20.34 13.37 -33.22
CA GLU A 71 20.23 14.83 -33.31
C GLU A 71 18.84 15.31 -32.91
N VAL A 72 17.79 14.65 -33.41
CA VAL A 72 16.40 14.97 -33.07
C VAL A 72 16.07 14.54 -31.64
N PHE A 73 16.56 13.37 -31.20
CA PHE A 73 16.30 12.82 -29.87
C PHE A 73 16.88 13.67 -28.73
N PHE A 74 18.05 14.28 -28.94
CA PHE A 74 18.69 15.16 -27.97
C PHE A 74 18.39 16.65 -28.20
N SER A 75 17.57 16.99 -29.19
CA SER A 75 17.21 18.38 -29.44
C SER A 75 16.36 18.95 -28.31
N THR A 76 16.83 20.04 -27.72
CA THR A 76 16.08 20.80 -26.71
C THR A 76 15.57 22.14 -27.24
N THR A 77 15.69 22.36 -28.54
CA THR A 77 15.40 23.64 -29.19
C THR A 77 14.00 23.63 -29.77
N GLY A 78 13.15 24.58 -29.34
CA GLY A 78 11.80 24.74 -29.86
C GLY A 78 11.74 25.58 -31.14
N GLU A 79 10.53 25.87 -31.61
CA GLU A 79 10.26 26.59 -32.88
C GLU A 79 10.91 27.98 -32.96
N ASN A 80 11.14 28.63 -31.81
CA ASN A 80 11.75 29.96 -31.71
C ASN A 80 13.29 29.92 -31.62
N PHE A 81 13.93 28.80 -31.97
CA PHE A 81 15.38 28.58 -31.80
C PHE A 81 15.90 28.78 -30.36
N SER A 82 14.98 28.75 -29.40
CA SER A 82 15.26 28.89 -27.97
C SER A 82 15.10 27.55 -27.28
N THR A 83 15.85 27.34 -26.19
CA THR A 83 15.71 26.14 -25.37
C THR A 83 14.30 26.05 -24.80
N ASP A 84 13.59 24.98 -25.13
CA ASP A 84 12.26 24.69 -24.61
C ASP A 84 12.40 23.86 -23.32
N PRO A 85 11.96 24.37 -22.16
CA PRO A 85 12.01 23.64 -20.88
C PRO A 85 11.30 22.28 -20.93
N MET A 86 10.26 22.14 -21.74
CA MET A 86 9.52 20.89 -21.90
C MET A 86 10.36 19.85 -22.66
N LEU A 87 11.03 20.26 -23.74
CA LEU A 87 11.95 19.37 -24.48
C LEU A 87 13.14 18.98 -23.60
N VAL A 88 13.69 19.91 -22.82
CA VAL A 88 14.73 19.60 -21.81
C VAL A 88 14.24 18.51 -20.85
N ALA A 89 13.00 18.59 -20.38
CA ALA A 89 12.43 17.58 -19.48
C ALA A 89 12.25 16.21 -20.19
N TYR A 90 11.85 16.18 -21.46
CA TYR A 90 11.72 14.93 -22.22
C TYR A 90 13.05 14.25 -22.53
N VAL A 91 14.11 15.04 -22.77
CA VAL A 91 15.44 14.50 -23.04
C VAL A 91 16.15 14.09 -21.75
N TRP A 92 16.29 15.01 -20.80
CA TRP A 92 17.10 14.79 -19.60
C TRP A 92 16.36 14.09 -18.47
N GLY A 93 15.03 14.23 -18.41
CA GLY A 93 14.20 13.58 -17.40
C GLY A 93 14.41 12.06 -17.37
N PRO A 94 14.24 11.33 -18.48
CA PRO A 94 14.50 9.88 -18.54
C PRO A 94 15.94 9.51 -18.15
N ILE A 95 16.93 10.26 -18.64
CA ILE A 95 18.36 9.99 -18.42
C ILE A 95 18.71 10.04 -16.93
N ILE A 96 18.07 10.91 -16.16
CA ILE A 96 18.30 11.05 -14.72
C ILE A 96 17.37 10.13 -13.93
N LEU A 97 16.07 10.16 -14.22
CA LEU A 97 15.04 9.47 -13.43
C LEU A 97 15.15 7.95 -13.51
N ILE A 98 15.41 7.40 -14.71
CA ILE A 98 15.43 5.94 -14.90
C ILE A 98 16.61 5.30 -14.13
N PRO A 99 17.88 5.72 -14.31
CA PRO A 99 18.99 5.14 -13.56
C PRO A 99 18.86 5.35 -12.05
N LEU A 100 18.45 6.54 -11.61
CA LEU A 100 18.25 6.83 -10.18
C LEU A 100 17.17 5.91 -9.58
N ALA A 101 16.03 5.76 -10.25
CA ALA A 101 14.97 4.87 -9.78
C ALA A 101 15.42 3.42 -9.75
N ILE A 102 16.15 2.93 -10.76
CA ILE A 102 16.69 1.57 -10.79
C ILE A 102 17.62 1.32 -9.62
N ILE A 103 18.61 2.20 -9.40
CA ILE A 103 19.58 2.09 -8.29
C ILE A 103 18.82 2.02 -6.95
N MET A 104 17.86 2.91 -6.75
CA MET A 104 17.11 2.96 -5.51
C MET A 104 16.19 1.75 -5.31
N LEU A 105 15.60 1.20 -6.37
CA LEU A 105 14.84 -0.04 -6.31
C LEU A 105 15.74 -1.23 -5.96
N VAL A 106 16.96 -1.29 -6.50
CA VAL A 106 17.96 -2.31 -6.13
C VAL A 106 18.34 -2.18 -4.66
N VAL A 107 18.66 -0.98 -4.18
CA VAL A 107 18.95 -0.72 -2.76
C VAL A 107 17.76 -1.13 -1.88
N SER A 108 16.53 -0.86 -2.32
CA SER A 108 15.33 -1.27 -1.57
C SER A 108 15.19 -2.79 -1.49
N LYS A 109 15.54 -3.52 -2.55
CA LYS A 109 15.58 -4.99 -2.54
C LYS A 109 16.66 -5.52 -1.59
N LEU A 110 17.86 -4.95 -1.63
CA LEU A 110 18.97 -5.34 -0.75
C LEU A 110 18.66 -5.05 0.73
N THR A 111 17.96 -3.96 1.01
CA THR A 111 17.54 -3.59 2.38
C THR A 111 16.26 -4.27 2.84
N ARG A 112 15.62 -5.09 2.00
CA ARG A 112 14.38 -5.79 2.36
C ARG A 112 14.58 -6.69 3.59
N GLY A 113 15.70 -7.42 3.65
CA GLY A 113 16.03 -8.28 4.80
C GLY A 113 16.03 -7.51 6.11
N LYS A 114 16.80 -6.41 6.19
CA LYS A 114 16.86 -5.54 7.38
C LYS A 114 15.50 -4.98 7.78
N ARG A 115 14.66 -4.59 6.80
CA ARG A 115 13.31 -4.07 7.08
C ARG A 115 12.40 -5.14 7.66
N THR A 116 12.46 -6.35 7.13
CA THR A 116 11.70 -7.48 7.66
C THR A 116 12.20 -7.90 9.03
N GLU A 117 13.51 -7.94 9.25
CA GLU A 117 14.12 -8.25 10.54
C GLU A 117 13.73 -7.22 11.60
N ALA A 118 13.79 -5.92 11.28
CA ALA A 118 13.33 -4.87 12.19
C ALA A 118 11.82 -4.99 12.50
N ALA A 119 11.00 -5.29 11.49
CA ALA A 119 9.56 -5.52 11.68
C ALA A 119 9.30 -6.76 12.55
N PHE A 120 10.05 -7.84 12.34
CA PHE A 120 9.95 -9.05 13.15
C PHE A 120 10.41 -8.78 14.59
N ALA A 121 11.52 -8.08 14.81
CA ALA A 121 11.98 -7.73 16.15
C ALA A 121 10.98 -6.86 16.93
N ALA A 122 10.22 -5.99 16.25
CA ALA A 122 9.12 -5.25 16.86
C ALA A 122 7.89 -6.14 17.11
N TYR A 123 7.58 -7.03 16.16
CA TYR A 123 6.49 -7.99 16.27
C TYR A 123 6.71 -8.98 17.43
N SER A 124 7.91 -9.51 17.61
CA SER A 124 8.22 -10.49 18.66
C SER A 124 8.24 -9.90 20.06
N ARG A 125 8.29 -8.56 20.19
CA ARG A 125 8.22 -7.86 21.49
C ARG A 125 6.78 -7.73 21.94
N ASP A 126 5.96 -7.03 21.16
CA ASP A 126 4.61 -6.62 21.56
C ASP A 126 3.56 -6.83 20.44
N GLY A 127 3.96 -7.49 19.35
CA GLY A 127 3.08 -7.75 18.23
C GLY A 127 2.13 -8.92 18.47
N TYR A 128 1.12 -8.99 17.61
CA TYR A 128 0.14 -10.06 17.64
C TYR A 128 -0.44 -10.30 16.25
N VAL A 129 -1.10 -11.45 16.09
CA VAL A 129 -1.81 -11.81 14.86
C VAL A 129 -3.29 -11.88 15.17
N ALA A 130 -4.10 -11.27 14.31
CA ALA A 130 -5.54 -11.30 14.45
C ALA A 130 -6.21 -11.34 13.08
N LYS A 131 -7.45 -11.84 13.06
CA LYS A 131 -8.35 -11.60 11.95
C LYS A 131 -8.80 -10.16 11.95
N ALA A 132 -8.83 -9.56 10.78
CA ALA A 132 -9.38 -8.25 10.51
C ALA A 132 -10.74 -8.43 9.85
N LEU A 133 -11.79 -7.91 10.47
CA LEU A 133 -13.16 -8.05 10.02
C LEU A 133 -13.60 -6.78 9.30
N GLY A 134 -14.13 -6.94 8.09
CA GLY A 134 -14.51 -5.84 7.21
C GLY A 134 -15.84 -5.23 7.58
N LEU A 135 -15.93 -3.92 7.38
CA LEU A 135 -17.18 -3.18 7.43
C LEU A 135 -17.82 -3.15 6.03
N PRO A 136 -19.16 -3.10 5.93
CA PRO A 136 -19.91 -3.10 4.67
C PRO A 136 -19.85 -1.71 4.00
N PHE A 137 -18.65 -1.20 3.76
CA PHE A 137 -18.42 0.13 3.20
C PHE A 137 -17.21 0.10 2.27
N ARG A 138 -17.37 0.69 1.09
CA ARG A 138 -16.30 0.81 0.11
C ARG A 138 -15.91 2.26 -0.04
N PHE A 139 -14.62 2.51 -0.15
CA PHE A 139 -14.10 3.82 -0.48
C PHE A 139 -12.90 3.71 -1.42
N ALA A 140 -12.64 4.77 -2.17
CA ALA A 140 -11.47 4.85 -3.03
C ALA A 140 -10.28 5.40 -2.24
N ALA A 141 -9.17 4.66 -2.23
CA ALA A 141 -7.88 5.11 -1.69
C ALA A 141 -6.75 4.67 -2.63
N ASN A 142 -5.83 5.58 -2.93
CA ASN A 142 -4.68 5.32 -3.82
C ASN A 142 -5.07 4.67 -5.16
N ASN A 143 -6.09 5.22 -5.84
CA ASN A 143 -6.62 4.72 -7.11
C ASN A 143 -7.13 3.26 -7.07
N SER A 144 -7.50 2.76 -5.89
CA SER A 144 -8.07 1.43 -5.70
C SER A 144 -9.31 1.48 -4.82
N GLN A 145 -10.27 0.58 -5.07
CA GLN A 145 -11.39 0.36 -4.17
C GLN A 145 -10.93 -0.48 -2.97
N VAL A 146 -11.23 0.01 -1.78
CA VAL A 146 -10.83 -0.60 -0.51
C VAL A 146 -12.00 -0.66 0.47
N VAL A 147 -11.89 -1.56 1.44
CA VAL A 147 -12.83 -1.72 2.55
C VAL A 147 -12.13 -1.40 3.88
N PRO A 148 -12.78 -0.69 4.81
CA PRO A 148 -12.27 -0.55 6.16
C PRO A 148 -12.44 -1.88 6.91
N GLN A 149 -11.43 -2.25 7.68
CA GLN A 149 -11.47 -3.45 8.52
C GLN A 149 -11.06 -3.10 9.94
N VAL A 150 -11.70 -3.77 10.90
CA VAL A 150 -11.43 -3.65 12.31
C VAL A 150 -10.58 -4.85 12.76
N ILE A 151 -9.57 -4.59 13.59
CA ILE A 151 -8.71 -5.58 14.20
C ILE A 151 -8.86 -5.48 15.71
N VAL A 152 -9.02 -6.62 16.38
CA VAL A 152 -9.08 -6.72 17.84
C VAL A 152 -8.11 -7.81 18.28
N PRO A 153 -7.30 -7.60 19.34
CA PRO A 153 -6.50 -8.66 19.93
C PRO A 153 -7.39 -9.83 20.37
N ALA A 154 -7.06 -11.06 19.98
CA ALA A 154 -7.94 -12.21 20.18
C ALA A 154 -8.41 -12.41 21.64
N HIS A 155 -7.53 -12.14 22.62
CA HIS A 155 -7.82 -12.25 24.05
C HIS A 155 -8.76 -11.16 24.59
N LEU A 156 -8.97 -10.08 23.85
CA LEU A 156 -9.91 -8.99 24.16
C LEU A 156 -11.19 -9.07 23.32
N GLY A 157 -11.30 -10.07 22.45
CA GLY A 157 -12.47 -10.32 21.62
C GLY A 157 -13.64 -10.86 22.43
N SER A 158 -14.40 -10.00 23.09
CA SER A 158 -15.60 -10.39 23.83
C SER A 158 -16.86 -10.40 22.94
N GLU A 159 -17.95 -10.93 23.48
CA GLU A 159 -19.27 -10.81 22.85
C GLU A 159 -19.69 -9.33 22.72
N GLU A 160 -19.37 -8.50 23.71
CA GLU A 160 -19.65 -7.06 23.67
C GLU A 160 -18.93 -6.35 22.52
N VAL A 161 -17.66 -6.69 22.28
CA VAL A 161 -16.90 -6.17 21.13
C VAL A 161 -17.52 -6.64 19.82
N SER A 162 -18.03 -7.87 19.78
CA SER A 162 -18.71 -8.40 18.59
C SER A 162 -20.05 -7.69 18.34
N ARG A 163 -20.81 -7.38 19.40
CA ARG A 163 -22.04 -6.56 19.32
C ARG A 163 -21.74 -5.13 18.89
N TRP A 164 -20.69 -4.51 19.43
CA TRP A 164 -20.22 -3.19 18.99
C TRP A 164 -19.90 -3.19 17.49
N MET A 165 -19.12 -4.17 17.01
CA MET A 165 -18.77 -4.28 15.60
C MET A 165 -20.02 -4.43 14.70
N ALA A 166 -20.99 -5.25 15.11
CA ALA A 166 -22.27 -5.36 14.41
C ALA A 166 -23.05 -4.04 14.39
N GLY A 167 -23.03 -3.28 15.49
CA GLY A 167 -23.62 -1.94 15.56
C GLY A 167 -22.95 -0.95 14.61
N VAL A 168 -21.61 -0.94 14.53
CA VAL A 168 -20.87 -0.12 13.56
C VAL A 168 -21.20 -0.52 12.13
N ALA A 169 -21.24 -1.82 11.82
CA ALA A 169 -21.61 -2.31 10.50
C ALA A 169 -23.03 -1.86 10.10
N GLN A 170 -23.99 -1.94 11.02
CA GLN A 170 -25.36 -1.48 10.82
C GLN A 170 -25.40 0.04 10.59
N GLN A 171 -24.75 0.82 11.46
CA GLN A 171 -24.68 2.28 11.35
C GLN A 171 -24.18 2.70 9.97
N VAL A 172 -23.07 2.09 9.54
CA VAL A 172 -22.43 2.40 8.25
C VAL A 172 -23.32 2.00 7.07
N SER A 173 -24.05 0.88 7.16
CA SER A 173 -24.98 0.45 6.11
C SER A 173 -26.19 1.38 5.94
N THR A 174 -26.56 2.11 6.99
CA THR A 174 -27.72 3.03 7.00
C THR A 174 -27.36 4.49 6.75
N LEU A 175 -26.08 4.79 6.47
CA LEU A 175 -25.66 6.16 6.21
C LEU A 175 -26.34 6.73 4.97
N ASP A 176 -26.80 7.97 5.09
CA ASP A 176 -27.27 8.74 3.96
C ASP A 176 -26.08 9.21 3.09
N LYS A 177 -26.38 9.91 1.98
CA LYS A 177 -25.35 10.38 1.05
C LYS A 177 -24.37 11.36 1.71
N ALA A 178 -24.85 12.23 2.60
CA ALA A 178 -24.00 13.19 3.29
C ALA A 178 -23.06 12.51 4.29
N GLY A 179 -23.60 11.62 5.13
CA GLY A 179 -22.83 10.82 6.08
C GLY A 179 -21.80 9.92 5.39
N SER A 180 -22.18 9.27 4.29
CA SER A 180 -21.26 8.45 3.48
C SER A 180 -20.07 9.27 2.94
N LYS A 181 -20.32 10.49 2.46
CA LYS A 181 -19.27 11.39 1.97
C LYS A 181 -18.34 11.85 3.09
N GLN A 182 -18.90 12.17 4.26
CA GLN A 182 -18.10 12.55 5.44
C GLN A 182 -17.24 11.38 5.93
N LEU A 183 -17.81 10.19 6.08
CA LEU A 183 -17.08 8.98 6.46
C LEU A 183 -15.95 8.69 5.46
N THR A 184 -16.23 8.76 4.16
CA THR A 184 -15.22 8.60 3.12
C THR A 184 -14.06 9.58 3.28
N LYS A 185 -14.36 10.88 3.49
CA LYS A 185 -13.33 11.91 3.69
C LYS A 185 -12.45 11.59 4.91
N THR A 186 -13.06 11.19 6.02
CA THR A 186 -12.34 10.80 7.23
C THR A 186 -11.46 9.59 6.98
N LEU A 187 -12.01 8.51 6.41
CA LEU A 187 -11.29 7.28 6.08
C LEU A 187 -10.11 7.53 5.15
N VAL A 188 -10.30 8.29 4.05
CA VAL A 188 -9.20 8.63 3.14
C VAL A 188 -8.10 9.42 3.85
N SER A 189 -8.47 10.35 4.73
CA SER A 189 -7.48 11.17 5.46
C SER A 189 -6.66 10.37 6.47
N LYS A 190 -7.28 9.38 7.12
CA LYS A 190 -6.65 8.62 8.22
C LYS A 190 -6.03 7.30 7.78
N LEU A 191 -6.64 6.63 6.79
CA LEU A 191 -6.26 5.33 6.25
C LEU A 191 -5.71 5.46 4.82
N SER A 192 -4.82 6.42 4.60
CA SER A 192 -4.20 6.62 3.29
C SER A 192 -3.12 5.58 2.95
N LYS A 193 -2.69 4.77 3.93
CA LYS A 193 -1.61 3.77 3.77
C LYS A 193 -2.09 2.39 4.22
N PRO A 194 -1.91 1.33 3.40
CA PRO A 194 -2.49 0.00 3.64
C PRO A 194 -1.97 -0.72 4.88
N GLU A 195 -0.81 -0.30 5.38
CA GLU A 195 -0.14 -0.90 6.53
C GLU A 195 -0.32 -0.07 7.80
N VAL A 196 -0.90 1.12 7.73
CA VAL A 196 -1.10 1.96 8.92
C VAL A 196 -2.36 1.51 9.62
N ALA A 197 -2.23 1.16 10.89
CA ALA A 197 -3.34 0.94 11.79
C ALA A 197 -3.51 2.16 12.69
N ILE A 198 -4.76 2.61 12.84
CA ILE A 198 -5.14 3.71 13.73
C ILE A 198 -6.15 3.21 14.76
N PRO A 199 -6.29 3.84 15.93
CA PRO A 199 -7.37 3.50 16.85
C PRO A 199 -8.74 3.69 16.17
N ALA A 200 -9.66 2.73 16.33
CA ALA A 200 -10.99 2.78 15.73
C ALA A 200 -11.79 4.02 16.21
N GLU A 201 -11.54 4.46 17.44
CA GLU A 201 -12.12 5.68 18.04
C GLU A 201 -11.90 6.94 17.19
N THR A 202 -10.83 6.98 16.38
CA THR A 202 -10.55 8.12 15.50
C THR A 202 -11.58 8.32 14.39
N VAL A 203 -12.39 7.30 14.09
CA VAL A 203 -13.42 7.31 13.06
C VAL A 203 -14.80 6.99 13.64
N PHE A 204 -14.87 6.05 14.59
CA PHE A 204 -16.11 5.59 15.22
C PHE A 204 -16.06 5.89 16.72
N PRO A 205 -16.65 6.99 17.19
CA PRO A 205 -16.67 7.32 18.62
C PRO A 205 -17.30 6.23 19.48
N GLY A 206 -16.76 5.98 20.67
CA GLY A 206 -17.19 4.91 21.58
C GLY A 206 -16.67 3.51 21.20
N SER A 207 -15.66 3.44 20.34
CA SER A 207 -14.95 2.20 20.02
C SER A 207 -14.16 1.68 21.22
N PRO A 208 -13.98 0.34 21.33
CA PRO A 208 -13.04 -0.23 22.29
C PRO A 208 -11.63 0.37 22.10
N PRO A 209 -10.91 0.73 23.18
CA PRO A 209 -9.65 1.47 23.09
C PRO A 209 -8.52 0.69 22.42
N PHE A 210 -8.64 -0.63 22.37
CA PHE A 210 -7.70 -1.56 21.73
C PHE A 210 -8.08 -1.91 20.28
N ALA A 211 -9.28 -1.52 19.82
CA ALA A 211 -9.72 -1.81 18.46
C ALA A 211 -8.95 -0.92 17.48
N LEU A 212 -8.36 -1.54 16.48
CA LEU A 212 -7.63 -0.85 15.42
C LEU A 212 -8.44 -0.86 14.13
N LEU A 213 -8.30 0.20 13.35
CA LEU A 213 -8.89 0.35 12.03
C LEU A 213 -7.78 0.36 10.99
N VAL A 214 -7.98 -0.41 9.92
CA VAL A 214 -7.10 -0.51 8.76
C VAL A 214 -7.94 -0.51 7.48
N HIS A 215 -7.29 -0.48 6.32
CA HIS A 215 -7.98 -0.74 5.07
C HIS A 215 -7.37 -1.95 4.33
N ALA A 216 -8.19 -2.64 3.54
CA ALA A 216 -7.79 -3.73 2.65
C ALA A 216 -8.32 -3.50 1.24
N PRO A 217 -7.63 -4.01 0.19
CA PRO A 217 -8.24 -4.07 -1.13
C PRO A 217 -9.54 -4.87 -1.09
N ASP A 218 -10.59 -4.39 -1.77
CA ASP A 218 -11.91 -5.06 -1.81
C ASP A 218 -11.82 -6.50 -2.35
N ALA A 219 -10.84 -6.77 -3.24
CA ALA A 219 -10.56 -8.09 -3.79
C ALA A 219 -10.02 -9.12 -2.78
N VAL A 220 -9.56 -8.69 -1.60
CA VAL A 220 -9.13 -9.62 -0.53
C VAL A 220 -10.32 -10.09 0.30
N GLY A 221 -11.54 -9.73 -0.09
CA GLY A 221 -12.76 -10.03 0.65
C GLY A 221 -12.94 -9.16 1.90
N ALA A 222 -14.01 -9.40 2.64
CA ALA A 222 -14.29 -8.69 3.88
C ALA A 222 -13.34 -9.07 5.02
N GLU A 223 -12.63 -10.19 4.93
CA GLU A 223 -11.81 -10.72 6.03
C GLU A 223 -10.35 -10.92 5.61
N THR A 224 -9.41 -10.44 6.41
CA THR A 224 -7.98 -10.73 6.22
C THR A 224 -7.34 -11.18 7.51
N VAL A 225 -6.18 -11.85 7.43
CA VAL A 225 -5.34 -12.07 8.61
C VAL A 225 -4.22 -11.04 8.62
N ARG A 226 -4.01 -10.39 9.77
CA ARG A 226 -3.06 -9.28 9.93
C ARG A 226 -2.02 -9.59 10.99
N ALA A 227 -0.76 -9.33 10.67
CA ALA A 227 0.31 -9.23 11.64
C ALA A 227 0.40 -7.78 12.11
N VAL A 228 0.04 -7.54 13.37
CA VAL A 228 0.10 -6.23 14.02
C VAL A 228 1.47 -6.06 14.65
N VAL A 229 2.17 -5.01 14.24
CA VAL A 229 3.53 -4.68 14.64
C VAL A 229 3.51 -3.28 15.25
N PRO A 230 3.62 -3.17 16.58
CA PRO A 230 3.77 -1.89 17.25
C PRO A 230 5.02 -1.16 16.75
N GLY A 231 4.93 0.15 16.61
CA GLY A 231 6.08 0.98 16.23
C GLY A 231 6.06 2.26 17.04
N GLU A 232 7.25 2.85 17.26
CA GLU A 232 7.43 4.04 18.11
C GLU A 232 6.50 5.21 17.76
N ARG A 233 6.17 5.38 16.48
CA ARG A 233 5.32 6.48 15.99
C ARG A 233 3.93 6.04 15.51
N SER A 234 3.78 4.77 15.16
CA SER A 234 2.56 4.27 14.52
C SER A 234 2.55 2.74 14.54
N THR A 235 1.40 2.17 14.88
CA THR A 235 1.16 0.73 14.74
C THR A 235 1.01 0.36 13.27
N ARG A 236 1.64 -0.74 12.87
CA ARG A 236 1.54 -1.31 11.53
C ARG A 236 0.73 -2.59 11.54
N ALA A 237 -0.05 -2.82 10.49
CA ALA A 237 -0.84 -4.04 10.33
C ALA A 237 -0.67 -4.58 8.91
N TYR A 238 0.20 -5.57 8.77
CA TYR A 238 0.53 -6.15 7.47
C TYR A 238 -0.45 -7.27 7.12
N ILE A 239 -0.95 -7.29 5.88
CA ILE A 239 -1.69 -8.44 5.35
C ILE A 239 -0.75 -9.65 5.32
N VAL A 240 -1.16 -10.72 5.98
CA VAL A 240 -0.48 -12.00 5.88
C VAL A 240 -0.85 -12.65 4.56
N ASN A 241 0.15 -13.01 3.77
CA ASN A 241 -0.07 -13.74 2.54
C ASN A 241 -0.36 -15.22 2.84
N LEU A 242 -1.65 -15.56 2.91
CA LEU A 242 -2.13 -16.89 3.27
C LEU A 242 -1.67 -17.99 2.28
N SER A 243 -1.45 -17.67 1.00
CA SER A 243 -0.93 -18.66 0.04
C SER A 243 0.53 -19.05 0.28
N LYS A 244 1.21 -18.33 1.17
CA LYS A 244 2.59 -18.62 1.62
C LYS A 244 2.62 -19.21 3.02
N VAL A 245 1.45 -19.51 3.59
CA VAL A 245 1.34 -20.15 4.90
C VAL A 245 1.36 -21.67 4.73
N GLU A 246 2.32 -22.33 5.35
CA GLU A 246 2.45 -23.78 5.31
C GLU A 246 1.25 -24.43 6.01
N GLY A 247 0.56 -25.34 5.32
CA GLY A 247 -0.67 -25.97 5.81
C GLY A 247 -1.95 -25.15 5.58
N TRP A 248 -1.89 -24.07 4.78
CA TRP A 248 -3.08 -23.37 4.29
C TRP A 248 -3.54 -23.97 2.95
N SER A 249 -4.70 -24.62 2.93
CA SER A 249 -5.34 -25.23 1.75
C SER A 249 -6.59 -24.47 1.33
#